data_AF-A0A081R5Y2-F1
#
_entry.id   AF-A0A081R5Y2-F1
#
_cell.length_a   1.000
_cell.length_b   1.000
_cell.length_c   1.000
_cell.angle_alpha   90.00
_cell.angle_beta   90.00
_cell.angle_gamma   90.00
#
_symmetry.space_group_name_H-M   'P 1'
#
loop_
_entity.id
_entity.type
_entity.pdbx_description
1 polymer ?
#
loop_
_entity_poly.entity_id
_entity_poly.type
_entity_poly.pdbx_seq_one_letter_code
_entity_poly.pdbx_strand_id
1 'polypeptide(L)'
;MTIRKILVPEDTSNKSFNINIELTDKERNPINGTFGDIKVTNGRAQIPLTHNAEKSLKYLPYGTHYKVEEDVASTNGYHVTYENQEGDLNKDETSIVTNHKLPSLLVTKKVTGVFANLLKSFKITINISDAQNSPLNGTYNATVNNKRTPLQFTNGRASIDLNKDQTIKIDGLPLDSHYTVEEESNSSRGYQVSYENQEGKLDGDKSATVTNNKNSVPETGVDFLSSTLMLGIILPLGGIFFTILLGYLVVHRRK
;
A
#
# COMPACT_ATOMS: atom_id res chain seq x y z
N MET A 1 -20.65 23.97 -22.46
CA MET A 1 -20.10 23.17 -21.34
C MET A 1 -18.92 22.36 -21.82
N THR A 2 -17.86 22.29 -21.02
CA THR A 2 -16.68 21.43 -21.28
C THR A 2 -16.53 20.40 -20.17
N ILE A 3 -16.20 19.16 -20.52
CA ILE A 3 -15.86 18.09 -19.59
C ILE A 3 -14.37 17.83 -19.70
N ARG A 4 -13.66 17.80 -18.57
CA ARG A 4 -12.22 17.51 -18.51
C ARG A 4 -11.94 16.35 -17.56
N LYS A 5 -10.97 15.51 -17.94
CA LYS A 5 -10.52 14.37 -17.12
C LYS A 5 -9.13 14.60 -16.53
N ILE A 6 -8.99 14.36 -15.22
CA ILE A 6 -7.72 14.44 -14.49
C ILE A 6 -7.44 13.12 -13.76
N LEU A 7 -6.16 12.77 -13.64
CA LEU A 7 -5.64 11.62 -12.89
C LEU A 7 -4.63 12.13 -11.87
N VAL A 8 -4.70 11.62 -10.64
CA VAL A 8 -3.80 11.96 -9.54
C VAL A 8 -3.32 10.66 -8.87
N PRO A 9 -2.00 10.40 -8.79
CA PRO A 9 -0.95 11.09 -9.53
C PRO A 9 -1.13 10.93 -11.04
N GLU A 10 -0.41 11.73 -11.82
CA GLU A 10 -0.41 11.61 -13.28
C GLU A 10 -0.03 10.18 -13.70
N ASP A 11 -0.77 9.64 -14.67
CA ASP A 11 -0.54 8.32 -15.25
C ASP A 11 -0.45 8.47 -16.78
N THR A 12 0.62 7.93 -17.36
CA THR A 12 0.93 7.96 -18.79
C THR A 12 0.41 6.74 -19.55
N SER A 13 -0.34 5.84 -18.88
CA SER A 13 -0.89 4.61 -19.46
C SER A 13 -1.92 4.83 -20.59
N ASN A 14 -2.26 6.09 -20.93
CA ASN A 14 -3.32 6.45 -21.87
C ASN A 14 -4.66 5.76 -21.58
N LYS A 15 -4.91 5.37 -20.32
CA LYS A 15 -6.17 4.77 -19.89
C LYS A 15 -7.32 5.74 -20.18
N SER A 16 -8.36 5.20 -20.82
CA SER A 16 -9.60 5.93 -21.11
C SER A 16 -10.65 5.66 -20.03
N PHE A 17 -11.39 6.69 -19.66
CA PHE A 17 -12.47 6.68 -18.67
C PHE A 17 -13.76 7.13 -19.35
N ASN A 18 -14.81 6.32 -19.21
CA ASN A 18 -16.11 6.64 -19.78
C ASN A 18 -16.86 7.59 -18.85
N ILE A 19 -17.18 8.78 -19.34
CA ILE A 19 -17.93 9.79 -18.60
C ILE A 19 -19.37 9.84 -19.13
N ASN A 20 -20.31 9.59 -18.24
CA ASN A 20 -21.74 9.69 -18.45
C ASN A 20 -22.19 11.13 -18.23
N ILE A 21 -23.00 11.64 -19.16
CA ILE A 21 -23.57 12.98 -19.12
C ILE A 21 -25.08 12.83 -19.24
N GLU A 22 -25.80 13.43 -18.31
CA GLU A 22 -27.25 13.60 -18.37
C GLU A 22 -27.58 15.08 -18.63
N LEU A 23 -28.53 15.33 -19.53
CA LEU A 23 -28.99 16.66 -19.92
C LEU A 23 -30.51 16.71 -19.96
N THR A 24 -31.07 17.69 -19.28
CA THR A 24 -32.50 18.00 -19.32
C THR A 24 -32.75 19.49 -19.54
N ASP A 25 -33.94 19.83 -20.04
CA ASP A 25 -34.39 21.22 -20.09
C ASP A 25 -34.74 21.73 -18.67
N LYS A 26 -35.25 22.96 -18.60
CA LYS A 26 -35.61 23.63 -17.34
C LYS A 26 -36.75 22.90 -16.61
N GLU A 27 -37.60 22.23 -17.38
CA GLU A 27 -38.73 21.42 -16.92
C GLU A 27 -38.32 19.97 -16.61
N ARG A 28 -37.03 19.64 -16.69
CA ARG A 28 -36.44 18.32 -16.46
C ARG A 28 -36.83 17.25 -17.50
N ASN A 29 -37.20 17.65 -18.71
CA ASN A 29 -37.37 16.71 -19.83
C ASN A 29 -36.02 16.42 -20.53
N PRO A 30 -35.80 15.19 -21.01
CA PRO A 30 -34.55 14.83 -21.69
C PRO A 30 -34.30 15.65 -22.96
N ILE A 31 -33.11 16.23 -23.08
CA ILE A 31 -32.68 16.95 -24.28
C ILE A 31 -32.05 15.97 -25.28
N ASN A 32 -32.42 16.09 -26.55
CA ASN A 32 -31.90 15.26 -27.64
C ASN A 32 -31.23 16.13 -28.70
N GLY A 33 -30.19 15.62 -29.34
CA GLY A 33 -29.52 16.34 -30.42
C GLY A 33 -28.05 15.98 -30.57
N THR A 34 -27.35 16.77 -31.37
CA THR A 34 -25.89 16.70 -31.48
C THR A 34 -25.32 18.05 -31.05
N PHE A 35 -24.50 18.03 -30.01
CA PHE A 35 -23.96 19.23 -29.35
C PHE A 35 -22.45 19.26 -29.52
N GLY A 36 -21.96 20.01 -30.51
CA GLY A 36 -20.61 19.84 -31.04
C GLY A 36 -20.50 18.49 -31.75
N ASP A 37 -19.56 17.65 -31.32
CA ASP A 37 -19.36 16.30 -31.90
C ASP A 37 -20.05 15.20 -31.09
N ILE A 38 -20.83 15.56 -30.05
CA ILE A 38 -21.42 14.61 -29.11
C ILE A 38 -22.91 14.45 -29.41
N LYS A 39 -23.30 13.21 -29.75
CA LYS A 39 -24.72 12.85 -29.90
C LYS A 39 -25.33 12.52 -28.55
N VAL A 40 -26.41 13.20 -28.20
CA VAL A 40 -27.20 12.98 -26.99
C VAL A 40 -28.53 12.35 -27.38
N THR A 41 -28.83 11.21 -26.78
CA THR A 41 -30.07 10.45 -27.01
C THR A 41 -30.73 10.15 -25.67
N ASN A 42 -32.02 10.42 -25.59
CA ASN A 42 -32.82 10.42 -24.37
C ASN A 42 -32.15 11.17 -23.21
N GLY A 43 -31.64 12.38 -23.48
CA GLY A 43 -30.95 13.18 -22.46
C GLY A 43 -29.61 12.62 -22.01
N ARG A 44 -29.08 11.58 -22.66
CA ARG A 44 -27.86 10.89 -22.21
C ARG A 44 -26.80 10.85 -23.30
N ALA A 45 -25.56 10.99 -22.90
CA ALA A 45 -24.39 10.70 -23.71
C ALA A 45 -23.30 10.05 -22.83
N GLN A 46 -22.42 9.28 -23.47
CA GLN A 46 -21.22 8.75 -22.84
C GLN A 46 -20.02 9.12 -23.71
N ILE A 47 -18.98 9.67 -23.11
CA ILE A 47 -17.75 10.08 -23.80
C ILE A 47 -16.52 9.42 -23.16
N PRO A 48 -15.61 8.84 -23.95
CA PRO A 48 -14.33 8.37 -23.44
C PRO A 48 -13.35 9.55 -23.33
N LEU A 49 -12.70 9.70 -22.18
CA LEU A 49 -11.65 10.70 -21.94
C LEU A 49 -10.41 10.06 -21.33
N THR A 50 -9.21 10.43 -21.81
CA THR A 50 -7.93 10.10 -21.19
C THR A 50 -7.48 11.23 -20.26
N HIS A 51 -6.38 11.04 -19.51
CA HIS A 51 -5.79 12.11 -18.71
C HIS A 51 -5.57 13.39 -19.53
N ASN A 52 -5.93 14.54 -18.96
CA ASN A 52 -5.88 15.87 -19.59
C ASN A 52 -6.72 16.06 -20.86
N ALA A 53 -7.46 15.04 -21.32
CA ALA A 53 -8.38 15.21 -22.43
C ALA A 53 -9.61 15.99 -21.98
N GLU A 54 -10.15 16.77 -22.92
CA GLU A 54 -11.39 17.51 -22.75
C GLU A 54 -12.30 17.35 -23.98
N LYS A 55 -13.60 17.47 -23.74
CA LYS A 55 -14.62 17.50 -24.78
C LYS A 55 -15.67 18.54 -24.43
N SER A 56 -16.08 19.32 -25.44
CA SER A 56 -17.08 20.37 -25.27
C SER A 56 -18.41 19.99 -25.92
N LEU A 57 -19.49 20.07 -25.15
CA LEU A 57 -20.86 20.08 -25.65
C LEU A 57 -21.21 21.52 -26.04
N LYS A 58 -21.14 21.80 -27.34
CA LYS A 58 -21.42 23.12 -27.93
C LYS A 58 -22.90 23.24 -28.28
N TYR A 59 -23.40 24.48 -28.31
CA TYR A 59 -24.77 24.80 -28.72
C TYR A 59 -25.87 24.18 -27.83
N LEU A 60 -25.55 23.94 -26.55
CA LEU A 60 -26.56 23.54 -25.58
C LEU A 60 -27.56 24.70 -25.36
N PRO A 61 -28.88 24.42 -25.26
CA PRO A 61 -29.87 25.44 -24.95
C PRO A 61 -29.58 26.13 -23.61
N TYR A 62 -29.87 27.44 -23.54
CA TYR A 62 -29.73 28.21 -22.31
C TYR A 62 -30.62 27.65 -21.19
N GLY A 63 -30.03 27.46 -20.01
CA GLY A 63 -30.71 26.87 -18.85
C GLY A 63 -30.86 25.35 -18.92
N THR A 64 -30.09 24.67 -19.78
CA THR A 64 -29.95 23.21 -19.74
C THR A 64 -29.44 22.79 -18.37
N HIS A 65 -30.15 21.90 -17.71
CA HIS A 65 -29.68 21.21 -16.52
C HIS A 65 -28.77 20.05 -16.94
N TYR A 66 -27.62 19.89 -16.28
CA TYR A 66 -26.66 18.83 -16.57
C TYR A 66 -26.26 18.08 -15.31
N LYS A 67 -25.88 16.81 -15.49
CA LYS A 67 -25.19 16.00 -14.48
C LYS A 67 -24.08 15.17 -15.13
N VAL A 68 -22.93 15.09 -14.47
CA VAL A 68 -21.74 14.36 -14.93
C VAL A 68 -21.37 13.30 -13.91
N GLU A 69 -21.20 12.06 -14.38
CA GLU A 69 -20.75 10.93 -13.56
C GLU A 69 -19.76 10.08 -14.36
N GLU A 70 -18.74 9.55 -13.72
CA GLU A 70 -17.90 8.52 -14.33
C GLU A 70 -18.59 7.16 -14.27
N ASP A 71 -18.48 6.41 -15.36
CA ASP A 71 -18.97 5.04 -15.42
C ASP A 71 -18.27 4.14 -14.38
N VAL A 72 -19.07 3.33 -13.67
CA VAL A 72 -18.60 2.49 -12.55
C VAL A 72 -17.47 1.54 -12.96
N ALA A 73 -17.45 1.03 -14.20
CA ALA A 73 -16.38 0.15 -14.64
C ALA A 73 -15.05 0.90 -14.82
N SER A 74 -15.10 2.21 -15.08
CA SER A 74 -13.93 3.08 -15.26
C SER A 74 -13.31 3.52 -13.94
N THR A 75 -14.08 3.51 -12.84
CA THR A 75 -13.63 3.95 -11.50
C THR A 75 -12.76 2.93 -10.76
N ASN A 76 -12.68 1.68 -11.24
CA ASN A 76 -11.96 0.62 -10.53
C ASN A 76 -10.49 0.97 -10.27
N GLY A 77 -10.10 0.94 -8.99
CA GLY A 77 -8.76 1.32 -8.52
C GLY A 77 -8.58 2.81 -8.23
N TYR A 78 -9.65 3.60 -8.28
CA TYR A 78 -9.62 5.04 -8.03
C TYR A 78 -10.73 5.49 -7.07
N HIS A 79 -10.44 6.56 -6.33
CA HIS A 79 -11.43 7.40 -5.70
C HIS A 79 -11.75 8.58 -6.64
N VAL A 80 -13.02 8.77 -6.99
CA VAL A 80 -13.44 9.78 -7.98
C VAL A 80 -14.02 11.01 -7.29
N THR A 81 -13.56 12.18 -7.67
CA THR A 81 -14.08 13.48 -7.22
C THR A 81 -14.49 14.34 -8.41
N TYR A 82 -15.45 15.23 -8.19
CA TYR A 82 -16.01 16.08 -9.24
C TYR A 82 -15.94 17.54 -8.83
N GLU A 83 -15.60 18.40 -9.79
CA GLU A 83 -15.84 19.84 -9.72
C GLU A 83 -16.95 20.17 -10.71
N ASN A 84 -17.95 20.93 -10.27
CA ASN A 84 -19.14 21.25 -11.07
C ASN A 84 -19.80 19.97 -11.63
N GLN A 85 -20.18 19.06 -10.74
CA GLN A 85 -20.77 17.77 -11.13
C GLN A 85 -22.16 17.92 -11.76
N GLU A 86 -22.97 18.82 -11.23
CA GLU A 86 -24.37 19.01 -11.60
C GLU A 86 -24.74 20.49 -11.48
N GLY A 87 -25.61 20.98 -12.35
CA GLY A 87 -26.09 22.36 -12.30
C GLY A 87 -26.85 22.79 -13.54
N ASP A 88 -27.15 24.09 -13.62
CA ASP A 88 -27.86 24.69 -14.77
C ASP A 88 -26.92 25.58 -15.58
N LEU A 89 -26.87 25.36 -16.89
CA LEU A 89 -26.02 26.08 -17.83
C LEU A 89 -26.63 27.42 -18.23
N ASN A 90 -26.39 28.43 -17.40
CA ASN A 90 -26.72 29.84 -17.70
C ASN A 90 -25.52 30.60 -18.31
N LYS A 91 -24.35 29.96 -18.35
CA LYS A 91 -23.09 30.42 -18.92
C LYS A 91 -22.26 29.19 -19.31
N ASP A 92 -21.13 29.41 -19.97
CA ASP A 92 -20.17 28.33 -20.19
C ASP A 92 -19.56 27.88 -18.86
N GLU A 93 -19.63 26.58 -18.62
CA GLU A 93 -19.14 25.92 -17.41
C GLU A 93 -18.21 24.76 -17.81
N THR A 94 -17.19 24.53 -16.98
CA THR A 94 -16.30 23.37 -17.08
C THR A 94 -16.56 22.44 -15.91
N SER A 95 -16.85 21.18 -16.20
CA SER A 95 -16.93 20.09 -15.22
C SER A 95 -15.64 19.27 -15.28
N ILE A 96 -15.06 19.00 -14.11
CA ILE A 96 -13.79 18.27 -14.01
C ILE A 96 -14.05 16.97 -13.25
N VAL A 97 -13.67 15.85 -13.86
CA VAL A 97 -13.73 14.52 -13.24
C VAL A 97 -12.30 14.08 -12.90
N THR A 98 -11.99 14.01 -11.61
CA THR A 98 -10.66 13.66 -11.12
C THR A 98 -10.65 12.26 -10.51
N ASN A 99 -9.78 11.38 -11.00
CA ASN A 99 -9.56 10.07 -10.38
C ASN A 99 -8.26 10.09 -9.58
N HIS A 100 -8.38 9.84 -8.28
CA HIS A 100 -7.28 9.65 -7.36
C HIS A 100 -6.96 8.17 -7.25
N LYS A 101 -5.77 7.74 -7.65
CA LYS A 101 -5.35 6.34 -7.58
C LYS A 101 -5.39 5.87 -6.13
N LEU A 102 -6.02 4.72 -5.90
CA LEU A 102 -6.03 4.12 -4.58
C LEU A 102 -4.61 3.62 -4.22
N PRO A 103 -4.11 3.96 -3.02
CA PRO A 103 -2.77 3.60 -2.56
C PRO A 103 -2.60 2.10 -2.31
N SER A 104 -1.34 1.68 -2.22
CA SER A 104 -0.92 0.37 -1.76
C SER A 104 0.04 0.43 -0.58
N LEU A 105 0.06 -0.62 0.24
CA LEU A 105 1.01 -0.79 1.35
C LEU A 105 1.89 -2.02 1.09
N LEU A 106 3.20 -1.81 0.99
CA LEU A 106 4.21 -2.87 0.91
C LEU A 106 4.84 -3.11 2.28
N VAL A 107 4.70 -4.29 2.85
CA VAL A 107 5.38 -4.68 4.09
C VAL A 107 6.47 -5.71 3.77
N THR A 108 7.68 -5.45 4.24
CA THR A 108 8.86 -6.31 4.02
C THR A 108 9.36 -6.88 5.35
N LYS A 109 9.64 -8.19 5.37
CA LYS A 109 10.30 -8.83 6.50
C LYS A 109 11.80 -8.96 6.27
N LYS A 110 12.61 -8.42 7.18
CA LYS A 110 14.07 -8.64 7.20
C LYS A 110 14.46 -9.47 8.41
N VAL A 111 15.41 -10.38 8.21
CA VAL A 111 15.97 -11.23 9.27
C VAL A 111 17.49 -11.19 9.16
N THR A 112 18.16 -10.74 10.21
CA THR A 112 19.61 -10.46 10.20
C THR A 112 20.30 -10.98 11.47
N GLY A 113 21.63 -11.06 11.41
CA GLY A 113 22.47 -11.46 12.53
C GLY A 113 22.90 -12.92 12.48
N VAL A 114 24.07 -13.18 13.06
CA VAL A 114 24.81 -14.45 12.88
C VAL A 114 24.11 -15.67 13.52
N PHE A 115 23.23 -15.44 14.50
CA PHE A 115 22.46 -16.49 15.17
C PHE A 115 20.99 -16.55 14.74
N ALA A 116 20.61 -15.78 13.72
CA ALA A 116 19.25 -15.75 13.24
C ALA A 116 18.86 -17.05 12.53
N ASN A 117 17.69 -17.60 12.89
CA ASN A 117 17.04 -18.61 12.07
C ASN A 117 16.44 -17.93 10.83
N LEU A 118 17.09 -18.09 9.68
CA LEU A 118 16.68 -17.47 8.41
C LEU A 118 15.46 -18.17 7.76
N LEU A 119 15.11 -19.37 8.22
CA LEU A 119 13.95 -20.14 7.76
C LEU A 119 12.71 -19.93 8.63
N LYS A 120 12.83 -19.14 9.70
CA LYS A 120 11.73 -18.89 10.63
C LYS A 120 10.69 -17.98 9.99
N SER A 121 9.42 -18.36 10.16
CA SER A 121 8.26 -17.50 9.87
C SER A 121 8.00 -16.56 11.04
N PHE A 122 7.66 -15.32 10.70
CA PHE A 122 7.31 -14.27 11.63
C PHE A 122 5.91 -13.74 11.33
N LYS A 123 5.09 -13.62 12.37
CA LYS A 123 3.69 -13.26 12.24
C LYS A 123 3.53 -11.76 12.35
N ILE A 124 3.35 -11.13 11.19
CA ILE A 124 3.13 -9.69 11.05
C ILE A 124 1.65 -9.40 11.18
N THR A 125 1.31 -8.38 11.95
CA THR A 125 -0.04 -7.81 12.05
C THR A 125 -0.03 -6.45 11.39
N ILE A 126 -1.02 -6.20 10.54
CA ILE A 126 -1.25 -4.94 9.86
C ILE A 126 -2.61 -4.44 10.35
N ASN A 127 -2.64 -3.24 10.93
CA ASN A 127 -3.86 -2.56 11.30
C ASN A 127 -4.10 -1.39 10.35
N ILE A 128 -5.32 -1.24 9.84
CA ILE A 128 -5.71 -0.12 8.99
C ILE A 128 -7.07 0.42 9.44
N SER A 129 -7.17 1.74 9.54
CA SER A 129 -8.43 2.48 9.69
C SER A 129 -8.59 3.48 8.55
N ASP A 130 -9.83 3.78 8.18
CA ASP A 130 -10.11 4.84 7.21
C ASP A 130 -9.72 6.24 7.74
N ALA A 131 -9.92 7.26 6.90
CA ALA A 131 -9.62 8.65 7.24
C ALA A 131 -10.46 9.21 8.40
N GLN A 132 -11.54 8.53 8.79
CA GLN A 132 -12.40 8.88 9.93
C GLN A 132 -12.08 8.03 11.17
N ASN A 133 -11.00 7.24 11.14
CA ASN A 133 -10.58 6.30 12.17
C ASN A 133 -11.53 5.10 12.37
N SER A 134 -12.37 4.78 11.39
CA SER A 134 -13.17 3.55 11.42
C SER A 134 -12.31 2.37 10.97
N PRO A 135 -12.37 1.21 11.65
CA PRO A 135 -11.58 0.05 11.30
C PRO A 135 -11.92 -0.48 9.90
N LEU A 136 -10.89 -0.77 9.11
CA LEU A 136 -11.06 -1.35 7.77
C LEU A 136 -11.60 -2.79 7.87
N ASN A 137 -12.50 -3.16 6.95
CA ASN A 137 -13.09 -4.50 6.91
C ASN A 137 -13.19 -5.01 5.47
N GLY A 138 -13.24 -6.33 5.32
CA GLY A 138 -13.45 -6.98 4.04
C GLY A 138 -12.16 -7.52 3.42
N THR A 139 -12.27 -8.03 2.20
CA THR A 139 -11.17 -8.69 1.50
C THR A 139 -10.48 -7.73 0.53
N TYR A 140 -9.16 -7.63 0.65
CA TYR A 140 -8.32 -6.84 -0.24
C TYR A 140 -7.44 -7.74 -1.09
N ASN A 141 -7.10 -7.28 -2.29
CA ASN A 141 -6.12 -7.95 -3.12
C ASN A 141 -4.74 -7.72 -2.51
N ALA A 142 -4.02 -8.79 -2.22
CA ALA A 142 -2.62 -8.71 -1.85
C ALA A 142 -1.76 -9.60 -2.75
N THR A 143 -0.48 -9.29 -2.81
CA THR A 143 0.55 -10.08 -3.47
C THR A 143 1.60 -10.44 -2.45
N VAL A 144 1.71 -11.73 -2.12
CA VAL A 144 2.72 -12.28 -1.22
C VAL A 144 3.78 -12.98 -2.07
N ASN A 145 5.01 -12.47 -2.09
CA ASN A 145 6.11 -13.01 -2.91
C ASN A 145 5.71 -13.30 -4.36
N ASN A 146 5.15 -12.30 -5.05
CA ASN A 146 4.68 -12.40 -6.44
C ASN A 146 3.50 -13.36 -6.67
N LYS A 147 2.87 -13.88 -5.60
CA LYS A 147 1.63 -14.66 -5.70
C LYS A 147 0.45 -13.87 -5.17
N ARG A 148 -0.59 -13.75 -5.98
CA ARG A 148 -1.84 -13.09 -5.58
C ARG A 148 -2.53 -13.93 -4.49
N THR A 149 -2.84 -13.26 -3.38
CA THR A 149 -3.46 -13.85 -2.19
C THR A 149 -4.47 -12.84 -1.64
N PRO A 150 -5.75 -13.22 -1.47
CA PRO A 150 -6.71 -12.34 -0.80
C PRO A 150 -6.33 -12.17 0.67
N LEU A 151 -6.38 -10.94 1.18
CA LEU A 151 -6.14 -10.62 2.59
C LEU A 151 -7.43 -10.09 3.22
N GLN A 152 -7.93 -10.79 4.24
CA GLN A 152 -9.13 -10.38 4.96
C GLN A 152 -8.76 -9.46 6.12
N PHE A 153 -9.35 -8.27 6.15
CA PHE A 153 -9.37 -7.39 7.31
C PHE A 153 -10.64 -7.63 8.12
N THR A 154 -10.48 -7.78 9.43
CA THR A 154 -11.59 -7.85 10.40
C THR A 154 -11.29 -6.88 11.53
N ASN A 155 -12.19 -5.92 11.75
CA ASN A 155 -12.01 -4.85 12.73
C ASN A 155 -10.65 -4.14 12.59
N GLY A 156 -10.30 -3.79 11.35
CA GLY A 156 -9.06 -3.08 11.01
C GLY A 156 -7.83 -3.96 11.00
N ARG A 157 -7.90 -5.22 11.42
CA ARG A 157 -6.74 -6.09 11.61
C ARG A 157 -6.65 -7.19 10.56
N ALA A 158 -5.45 -7.41 10.04
CA ALA A 158 -5.07 -8.58 9.26
C ALA A 158 -3.71 -9.10 9.75
N SER A 159 -3.48 -10.41 9.69
CA SER A 159 -2.20 -11.02 10.05
C SER A 159 -1.69 -11.94 8.95
N ILE A 160 -0.37 -11.98 8.79
CA ILE A 160 0.31 -12.79 7.77
C ILE A 160 1.65 -13.29 8.28
N ASP A 161 2.00 -14.51 7.90
CA ASP A 161 3.29 -15.12 8.14
C ASP A 161 4.28 -14.76 7.03
N LEU A 162 5.41 -14.13 7.38
CA LEU A 162 6.49 -13.78 6.45
C LEU A 162 7.83 -14.36 6.93
N ASN A 163 8.55 -15.00 6.00
CA ASN A 163 9.94 -15.41 6.18
C ASN A 163 10.90 -14.26 5.82
N LYS A 164 12.20 -14.52 5.96
CA LYS A 164 13.25 -13.59 5.53
C LYS A 164 13.04 -13.14 4.07
N ASP A 165 13.15 -11.83 3.86
CA ASP A 165 13.04 -11.12 2.59
C ASP A 165 11.70 -11.30 1.87
N GLN A 166 10.71 -11.91 2.54
CA GLN A 166 9.37 -12.00 2.00
C GLN A 166 8.63 -10.68 2.14
N THR A 167 7.74 -10.44 1.18
CA THR A 167 6.94 -9.22 1.11
C THR A 167 5.46 -9.54 0.97
N ILE A 168 4.64 -8.64 1.49
CA ILE A 168 3.22 -8.53 1.17
C ILE A 168 2.94 -7.14 0.64
N LYS A 169 2.35 -7.04 -0.54
CA LYS A 169 1.81 -5.79 -1.08
C LYS A 169 0.30 -5.85 -1.05
N ILE A 170 -0.36 -4.91 -0.38
CA ILE A 170 -1.82 -4.79 -0.32
C ILE A 170 -2.23 -3.65 -1.24
N ASP A 171 -3.00 -3.94 -2.28
CA ASP A 171 -3.40 -2.97 -3.31
C ASP A 171 -4.82 -2.43 -3.06
N GLY A 172 -5.09 -1.21 -3.52
CA GLY A 172 -6.44 -0.64 -3.55
C GLY A 172 -6.97 -0.28 -2.16
N LEU A 173 -6.10 0.18 -1.27
CA LEU A 173 -6.48 0.65 0.05
C LEU A 173 -7.20 2.01 -0.07
N PRO A 174 -8.16 2.34 0.82
CA PRO A 174 -8.83 3.64 0.76
C PRO A 174 -7.82 4.78 0.96
N LEU A 175 -7.99 5.84 0.17
CA LEU A 175 -7.15 7.04 0.27
C LEU A 175 -7.24 7.62 1.69
N ASP A 176 -6.14 8.19 2.16
CA ASP A 176 -6.00 8.83 3.47
C ASP A 176 -6.21 7.91 4.69
N SER A 177 -6.30 6.60 4.49
CA SER A 177 -6.32 5.62 5.59
C SER A 177 -5.05 5.68 6.43
N HIS A 178 -5.17 5.37 7.73
CA HIS A 178 -4.04 5.24 8.64
C HIS A 178 -3.66 3.76 8.80
N TYR A 179 -2.37 3.45 8.75
CA TYR A 179 -1.88 2.09 8.97
C TYR A 179 -0.89 2.02 10.14
N THR A 180 -0.83 0.85 10.78
CA THR A 180 0.26 0.44 11.66
C THR A 180 0.68 -0.99 11.34
N VAL A 181 1.97 -1.28 11.51
CA VAL A 181 2.56 -2.61 11.31
C VAL A 181 3.23 -3.06 12.61
N GLU A 182 2.92 -4.27 13.04
CA GLU A 182 3.44 -4.87 14.27
C GLU A 182 3.88 -6.31 13.99
N GLU A 183 4.75 -6.85 14.84
CA GLU A 183 5.06 -8.28 14.88
C GLU A 183 4.58 -8.91 16.18
N GLU A 184 3.95 -10.08 16.11
CA GLU A 184 3.53 -10.80 17.31
C GLU A 184 4.74 -11.28 18.11
N SER A 185 4.76 -10.93 19.40
CA SER A 185 5.86 -11.21 20.34
C SER A 185 6.24 -12.69 20.43
N ASN A 186 5.26 -13.59 20.31
CA ASN A 186 5.50 -15.04 20.28
C ASN A 186 6.36 -15.45 19.07
N SER A 187 6.16 -14.81 17.92
CA SER A 187 6.93 -15.07 16.71
C SER A 187 8.32 -14.44 16.79
N SER A 188 8.49 -13.33 17.51
CA SER A 188 9.76 -12.59 17.61
C SER A 188 10.69 -13.05 18.73
N ARG A 189 10.26 -14.00 19.58
CA ARG A 189 11.02 -14.42 20.78
C ARG A 189 12.50 -14.73 20.48
N GLY A 190 13.38 -14.05 21.22
CA GLY A 190 14.84 -14.18 21.10
C GLY A 190 15.46 -13.34 19.98
N TYR A 191 14.71 -12.45 19.34
CA TYR A 191 15.19 -11.45 18.39
C TYR A 191 15.01 -10.04 18.97
N GLN A 192 15.88 -9.12 18.54
CA GLN A 192 15.64 -7.69 18.66
C GLN A 192 14.85 -7.23 17.44
N VAL A 193 13.66 -6.68 17.66
CA VAL A 193 12.76 -6.22 16.59
C VAL A 193 12.92 -4.72 16.40
N SER A 194 13.05 -4.28 15.15
CA SER A 194 13.00 -2.87 14.78
C SER A 194 12.09 -2.64 13.58
N TYR A 195 11.59 -1.42 13.45
CA TYR A 195 10.63 -1.03 12.42
C TYR A 195 11.14 0.17 11.64
N GLU A 196 10.89 0.18 10.33
CA GLU A 196 11.00 1.36 9.47
C GLU A 196 9.59 1.67 8.96
N ASN A 197 9.14 2.93 9.09
CA ASN A 197 7.79 3.37 8.74
C ASN A 197 6.70 2.48 9.35
N GLN A 198 6.79 2.25 10.66
CA GLN A 198 5.86 1.39 11.39
C GLN A 198 4.40 1.83 11.22
N GLU A 199 4.17 3.13 11.14
CA GLU A 199 2.87 3.75 10.97
C GLU A 199 2.91 4.87 9.93
N GLY A 200 1.75 5.22 9.39
CA GLY A 200 1.63 6.36 8.48
C GLY A 200 0.24 6.53 7.88
N LYS A 201 0.13 7.54 7.03
CA LYS A 201 -1.08 7.86 6.25
C LYS A 201 -0.92 7.39 4.81
N LEU A 202 -1.94 6.78 4.24
CA LEU A 202 -2.00 6.29 2.86
C LEU A 202 -2.49 7.41 1.92
N ASP A 203 -1.67 8.45 1.78
CA ASP A 203 -1.83 9.54 0.79
C ASP A 203 -1.18 9.21 -0.58
N GLY A 204 -0.71 7.97 -0.71
CA GLY A 204 0.00 7.42 -1.86
C GLY A 204 0.55 6.03 -1.51
N ASP A 205 1.28 5.41 -2.43
CA ASP A 205 1.92 4.12 -2.18
C ASP A 205 2.94 4.24 -1.03
N LYS A 206 2.86 3.35 -0.03
CA LYS A 206 3.73 3.34 1.16
C LYS A 206 4.45 2.00 1.33
N SER A 207 5.55 2.03 2.08
CA SER A 207 6.31 0.84 2.44
C SER A 207 6.76 0.85 3.89
N ALA A 208 6.65 -0.31 4.55
CA ALA A 208 7.12 -0.55 5.92
C ALA A 208 8.07 -1.77 5.96
N THR A 209 9.05 -1.74 6.86
CA THR A 209 9.99 -2.84 7.08
C THR A 209 9.93 -3.30 8.54
N VAL A 210 9.81 -4.60 8.76
CA VAL A 210 9.97 -5.22 10.09
C VAL A 210 11.27 -6.04 10.09
N THR A 211 12.25 -5.62 10.89
CA THR A 211 13.56 -6.27 10.97
C THR A 211 13.71 -7.04 12.28
N ASN A 212 14.06 -8.32 12.16
CA ASN A 212 14.46 -9.15 13.30
C ASN A 212 15.95 -9.40 13.27
N ASN A 213 16.67 -8.89 14.26
CA ASN A 213 18.09 -9.14 14.44
C ASN A 213 18.35 -10.15 15.56
N LYS A 214 19.31 -11.06 15.35
CA LYS A 214 19.82 -11.95 16.39
C LYS A 214 21.34 -12.10 16.31
N ASN A 215 22.04 -11.28 17.10
CA ASN A 215 23.50 -11.26 17.18
C ASN A 215 24.08 -11.85 18.47
N SER A 216 23.25 -12.25 19.41
CA SER A 216 23.67 -12.97 20.61
C SER A 216 22.69 -14.10 20.93
N VAL A 217 23.20 -15.11 21.63
CA VAL A 217 22.38 -16.02 22.42
C VAL A 217 22.21 -15.34 23.79
N PRO A 218 21.01 -15.33 24.40
CA PRO A 218 20.86 -14.84 25.77
C PRO A 218 21.91 -15.50 26.65
N GLU A 219 22.53 -14.75 27.56
CA GLU A 219 23.34 -15.35 28.62
C GLU A 219 22.47 -16.43 29.28
N THR A 220 22.86 -17.69 29.16
CA THR A 220 22.26 -18.77 29.96
C THR A 220 22.35 -18.31 31.41
N GLY A 221 21.26 -18.33 32.16
CA GLY A 221 21.11 -17.69 33.48
C GLY A 221 22.19 -18.04 34.51
N VAL A 222 23.34 -17.39 34.37
CA VAL A 222 24.38 -17.21 35.37
C VAL A 222 24.63 -15.71 35.39
N ASP A 223 24.02 -15.04 36.37
CA ASP A 223 24.30 -13.65 36.71
C ASP A 223 25.79 -13.54 37.04
N PHE A 224 26.61 -13.16 36.05
CA PHE A 224 28.02 -12.83 36.28
C PHE A 224 28.23 -11.33 36.54
N LEU A 225 27.18 -10.52 36.46
CA LEU A 225 27.27 -9.06 36.45
C LEU A 225 27.02 -8.38 37.80
N SER A 226 26.95 -9.12 38.91
CA SER A 226 26.94 -8.52 40.26
C SER A 226 28.30 -8.51 40.96
N SER A 227 29.40 -8.85 40.29
CA SER A 227 30.74 -8.84 40.88
C SER A 227 31.62 -7.78 40.23
N THR A 228 32.16 -6.87 41.04
CA THR A 228 33.14 -5.83 40.71
C THR A 228 34.51 -6.37 40.26
N LEU A 229 34.58 -7.63 39.80
CA LEU A 229 35.76 -8.29 39.27
C LEU A 229 35.60 -8.54 37.76
N MET A 230 35.48 -7.45 36.99
CA MET A 230 35.80 -7.48 35.56
C MET A 230 37.31 -7.63 35.39
N LEU A 231 37.81 -8.85 35.55
CA LEU A 231 39.18 -9.24 35.20
C LEU A 231 39.12 -10.47 34.31
N GLY A 232 39.02 -10.20 33.00
CA GLY A 232 39.54 -11.05 31.95
C GLY A 232 38.75 -12.29 31.58
N ILE A 233 37.71 -12.13 30.74
CA ILE A 233 37.39 -13.15 29.73
C ILE A 233 37.15 -12.46 28.40
N ILE A 234 38.25 -12.06 27.76
CA ILE A 234 38.34 -12.08 26.30
C ILE A 234 38.27 -13.56 25.94
N LEU A 235 37.18 -14.03 25.33
CA LEU A 235 37.17 -15.35 24.68
C LEU A 235 37.98 -15.23 23.38
N PRO A 236 39.18 -15.85 23.27
CA PRO A 236 39.81 -15.98 21.97
C PRO A 236 39.16 -17.17 21.28
N LEU A 237 38.48 -16.92 20.17
CA LEU A 237 38.07 -17.93 19.18
C LEU A 237 39.28 -18.60 18.47
N GLY A 238 40.36 -18.88 19.21
CA GLY A 238 41.63 -19.45 18.70
C GLY A 238 42.21 -20.58 19.56
N GLY A 239 41.47 -21.11 20.53
CA GLY A 239 41.98 -22.08 21.52
C GLY A 239 41.88 -23.56 21.15
N ILE A 240 41.14 -23.92 20.09
CA ILE A 240 40.92 -25.35 19.74
C ILE A 240 41.92 -25.86 18.69
N PHE A 241 42.64 -24.97 17.99
CA PHE A 241 43.65 -25.38 17.02
C PHE A 241 45.07 -25.59 17.61
N PHE A 242 45.33 -25.11 18.84
CA PHE A 242 46.67 -25.12 19.44
C PHE A 242 47.00 -26.40 20.24
N THR A 243 46.00 -27.14 20.70
CA THR A 243 46.22 -28.39 21.46
C THR A 243 46.56 -29.58 20.56
N ILE A 244 46.14 -29.55 19.29
CA ILE A 244 46.47 -30.59 18.31
C ILE A 244 47.92 -30.43 17.82
N LEU A 245 48.42 -29.18 17.70
CA LEU A 245 49.77 -28.92 17.20
C LEU A 245 50.87 -29.27 18.24
N LEU A 246 50.64 -29.06 19.54
CA LEU A 246 51.60 -29.43 20.59
C LEU A 246 51.69 -30.95 20.80
N GLY A 247 50.59 -31.68 20.67
CA GLY A 247 50.58 -33.15 20.73
C GLY A 247 51.38 -33.78 19.59
N TYR A 248 51.26 -33.24 18.37
CA TYR A 248 51.99 -33.74 17.20
C TYR A 248 53.51 -33.48 17.30
N LEU A 249 53.91 -32.33 17.83
CA LEU A 249 55.33 -31.95 17.97
C LEU A 249 56.05 -32.71 19.11
N VAL A 250 55.34 -33.14 20.16
CA VAL A 250 55.92 -33.93 21.26
C VAL A 250 56.08 -35.41 20.88
N VAL A 251 55.18 -35.97 20.07
CA VAL A 251 55.24 -37.38 19.63
C VAL A 251 56.34 -37.64 18.59
N HIS A 252 56.76 -36.63 17.83
CA HIS A 252 57.80 -36.78 16.80
C HIS A 252 59.22 -36.34 17.20
N ARG A 253 59.46 -36.00 18.48
CA ARG A 253 60.80 -35.65 18.96
C ARG A 253 61.58 -36.80 19.62
N ARG A 254 61.05 -38.02 19.59
CA ARG A 254 61.79 -39.24 19.98
C ARG A 254 61.95 -40.17 18.79
N LYS A 255 62.97 -39.89 17.98
CA LYS A 255 63.85 -40.84 17.29
C LYS A 255 65.15 -40.13 16.98
#